data_AF-A0A2E8QPF8-F1
#
_entry.id   AF-A0A2E8QPF8-F1
#
_cell.length_a   1.000
_cell.length_b   1.000
_cell.length_c   1.000
_cell.angle_alpha   90.00
_cell.angle_beta   90.00
_cell.angle_gamma   90.00
#
_symmetry.space_group_name_H-M   'P 1'
#
loop_
_entity.id
_entity.type
_entity.pdbx_description
1 polymer ?
#
loop_
_entity_poly.entity_id
_entity_poly.type
_entity_poly.pdbx_seq_one_letter_code
_entity_poly.pdbx_strand_id
1 'polypeptide(L)' 'MEIASLAQHQLDQATALSQAENWPHRLQDWQMLMTLSQGRAALRDGVVIGTALRIDYGLDVSLLNMIIVQRSERGQG' A
#
# COMPACT_ATOMS: atom_id res chain seq x y z
N MET A 1 10.48 -11.60 4.88
CA MET A 1 9.74 -10.46 4.33
C MET A 1 10.52 -9.95 3.13
N GLU A 2 9.83 -9.65 2.04
CA GLU A 2 10.40 -9.01 0.85
C GLU A 2 9.65 -7.71 0.53
N ILE A 3 10.31 -6.76 -0.15
CA ILE A 3 9.67 -5.55 -0.67
C ILE A 3 9.61 -5.65 -2.20
N ALA A 4 8.42 -5.54 -2.77
CA ALA A 4 8.19 -5.60 -4.21
C ALA A 4 7.38 -4.39 -4.70
N SER A 5 7.29 -4.19 -6.01
CA SER A 5 6.31 -3.26 -6.59
C SER A 5 4.89 -3.75 -6.30
N LEU A 6 4.01 -2.86 -5.83
CA LEU A 6 2.60 -3.19 -5.66
C LEU A 6 1.93 -3.31 -7.03
N ALA A 7 1.32 -4.46 -7.30
CA ALA A 7 0.67 -4.76 -8.57
C ALA A 7 -0.86 -4.77 -8.46
N GLN A 8 -1.55 -4.62 -9.59
CA GLN A 8 -3.02 -4.53 -9.64
C GLN A 8 -3.73 -5.72 -8.98
N HIS A 9 -3.20 -6.94 -9.14
CA HIS A 9 -3.77 -8.16 -8.56
C HIS A 9 -3.63 -8.25 -7.03
N GLN A 10 -2.86 -7.34 -6.41
CA GLN A 10 -2.64 -7.28 -4.97
C GLN A 10 -3.54 -6.26 -4.28
N LEU A 11 -4.36 -5.51 -5.03
CA LEU A 11 -5.19 -4.43 -4.48
C LEU A 11 -6.31 -4.92 -3.58
N ASP A 12 -6.79 -6.15 -3.74
CA ASP A 12 -7.74 -6.74 -2.80
C ASP A 12 -7.09 -6.91 -1.41
N GLN A 13 -5.83 -7.36 -1.36
CA GLN A 13 -5.09 -7.48 -0.11
C GLN A 13 -4.76 -6.10 0.50
N ALA A 14 -4.39 -5.13 -0.33
CA ALA A 14 -4.18 -3.75 0.14
C ALA A 14 -5.48 -3.12 0.69
N THR A 15 -6.62 -3.38 0.05
CA THR A 15 -7.94 -2.94 0.51
C THR A 15 -8.29 -3.59 1.85
N ALA A 16 -7.98 -4.88 2.03
CA ALA A 16 -8.16 -5.56 3.31
C ALA A 16 -7.33 -4.93 4.45
N LEU A 17 -6.11 -4.45 4.16
CA LEU A 17 -5.31 -3.69 5.14
C LEU A 17 -6.00 -2.38 5.55
N SER A 18 -6.57 -1.62 4.62
CA SER A 18 -7.36 -0.41 4.95
C SER A 18 -8.56 -0.74 5.83
N GLN A 19 -9.30 -1.79 5.51
CA GLN A 19 -10.47 -2.22 6.27
C GLN A 19 -10.11 -2.66 7.70
N ALA A 20 -8.98 -3.37 7.86
CA ALA A 20 -8.48 -3.78 9.18
C ALA A 20 -8.18 -2.58 10.11
N GLU A 21 -7.86 -1.42 9.54
CA GLU A 21 -7.65 -0.16 10.27
C GLU A 21 -8.91 0.72 10.35
N ASN A 22 -10.07 0.21 9.91
CA ASN A 22 -11.33 0.94 9.81
C ASN A 22 -11.27 2.17 8.89
N TRP A 23 -10.39 2.16 7.89
CA TRP A 23 -10.35 3.21 6.88
C TRP A 23 -11.43 2.96 5.82
N PRO A 24 -12.15 4.01 5.34
CA PRO A 24 -13.28 3.85 4.43
C PRO A 24 -12.87 3.59 2.96
N HIS A 25 -11.59 3.32 2.69
CA HIS A 25 -11.09 3.13 1.32
C HIS A 25 -11.59 1.80 0.75
N ARG A 26 -12.24 1.90 -0.41
CA ARG A 26 -12.71 0.78 -1.21
C ARG A 26 -11.66 0.40 -2.23
N LEU A 27 -11.87 -0.74 -2.89
CA LEU A 27 -11.02 -1.20 -3.98
C LEU A 27 -10.89 -0.14 -5.09
N GLN A 28 -11.98 0.56 -5.44
CA GLN A 28 -11.94 1.60 -6.47
C GLN A 28 -11.06 2.79 -6.08
N ASP A 29 -11.00 3.12 -4.79
CA ASP A 29 -10.17 4.21 -4.29
C ASP A 29 -8.68 3.80 -4.40
N TRP A 30 -8.35 2.55 -4.08
CA TRP A 30 -7.01 1.97 -4.30
C TRP A 30 -6.61 1.92 -5.77
N GLN A 31 -7.52 1.48 -6.65
CA GLN A 31 -7.29 1.44 -8.09
C GLN A 31 -7.00 2.83 -8.65
N MET A 32 -7.75 3.84 -8.22
CA MET A 32 -7.51 5.23 -8.59
C MET A 32 -6.16 5.74 -8.08
N LEU A 33 -5.82 5.49 -6.81
CA LEU A 33 -4.53 5.94 -6.26
C LEU A 33 -3.34 5.28 -6.98
N MET A 34 -3.47 4.02 -7.40
CA MET A 34 -2.45 3.34 -8.21
C MET A 34 -2.24 3.95 -9.60
N THR A 35 -3.23 4.65 -10.18
CA THR A 35 -3.01 5.33 -11.48
C THR A 35 -2.18 6.60 -11.32
N LEU A 36 -2.16 7.17 -10.11
CA LEU A 36 -1.44 8.41 -9.78
C LEU A 36 -0.10 8.15 -9.09
N SER A 37 0.08 6.94 -8.51
CA SER A 37 1.17 6.64 -7.59
C SER A 37 2.04 5.49 -8.07
N GLN A 38 3.28 5.47 -7.60
CA GLN A 38 4.16 4.31 -7.64
C GLN A 38 4.06 3.59 -6.29
N GLY A 39 3.73 2.32 -6.30
CA GLY A 39 3.47 1.55 -5.08
C GLY A 39 4.55 0.52 -4.74
N ARG A 40 4.79 0.33 -3.45
CA ARG A 40 5.56 -0.78 -2.89
C ARG A 40 4.69 -1.58 -1.93
N ALA A 41 4.90 -2.89 -1.94
CA ALA A 41 4.27 -3.84 -1.03
C ALA A 41 5.33 -4.57 -0.20
N ALA A 42 5.11 -4.67 1.10
CA ALA A 42 5.83 -5.61 1.94
C ALA A 42 5.09 -6.95 1.92
N LEU A 43 5.80 -8.01 1.52
CA LEU A 43 5.27 -9.35 1.39
C LEU A 43 5.88 -10.30 2.41
N ARG A 44 5.06 -11.21 2.93
CA ARG A 44 5.48 -12.38 3.69
C ARG A 44 4.77 -13.59 3.13
N ASP A 45 5.54 -14.55 2.63
CA ASP A 45 5.02 -15.77 2.00
C ASP A 45 4.00 -15.47 0.88
N GLY A 46 4.27 -14.41 0.10
CA GLY A 46 3.41 -13.94 -0.98
C GLY A 46 2.20 -13.09 -0.56
N VAL A 47 1.97 -12.89 0.74
CA VAL A 47 0.86 -12.10 1.29
C VAL A 47 1.31 -10.67 1.56
N VAL A 48 0.50 -9.69 1.14
CA VAL A 48 0.71 -8.27 1.44
C VAL A 48 0.46 -8.01 2.92
N ILE A 49 1.53 -7.74 3.65
CA ILE A 49 1.50 -7.36 5.06
C ILE A 49 1.71 -5.85 5.28
N GLY A 50 2.09 -5.13 4.23
CA GLY A 50 2.19 -3.68 4.28
C GLY A 50 2.24 -3.04 2.90
N THR A 51 1.92 -1.75 2.85
CA THR A 51 1.87 -0.95 1.63
C THR A 51 2.49 0.42 1.86
N ALA A 52 3.03 1.01 0.80
CA ALA A 52 3.40 2.41 0.74
C ALA A 52 3.27 2.90 -0.71
N LEU A 53 2.62 4.03 -0.91
CA LEU A 53 2.45 4.66 -2.22
C LEU A 53 3.17 6.01 -2.24
N ARG A 54 3.68 6.38 -3.42
CA ARG A 54 4.35 7.65 -3.68
C ARG A 54 3.77 8.33 -4.91
N ILE A 55 3.42 9.61 -4.79
CA ILE A 55 3.10 10.49 -5.92
C ILE A 55 4.20 11.54 -6.02
N ASP A 56 4.82 11.68 -7.18
CA ASP A 56 5.88 12.66 -7.43
C ASP A 56 5.27 13.99 -7.91
N TYR A 57 5.58 15.07 -7.20
CA TYR A 57 5.18 16.44 -7.51
C TYR A 57 6.39 17.22 -8.05
N GLY A 58 6.71 17.00 -9.32
CA GLY A 58 7.95 17.52 -9.91
C GLY A 58 9.16 16.68 -9.51
N LEU A 59 10.34 17.30 -9.46
CA LEU A 59 11.60 16.59 -9.21
C LEU A 59 11.99 16.51 -7.73
N ASP A 60 11.50 17.46 -6.91
CA ASP A 60 12.04 17.69 -5.58
C ASP A 60 11.09 17.28 -4.43
N VAL A 61 9.82 17.01 -4.74
CA VAL A 61 8.79 16.76 -3.73
C VAL A 61 7.97 15.54 -4.11
N SER A 62 7.72 14.67 -3.14
CA SER A 62 6.77 13.56 -3.29
C SER A 62 5.81 13.52 -2.10
N LEU A 63 4.55 13.16 -2.36
CA LEU A 63 3.60 12.77 -1.33
C LEU A 63 3.73 11.27 -1.10
N LEU A 64 3.90 10.88 0.16
CA LEU A 64 3.74 9.50 0.58
C LEU A 64 2.33 9.30 1.13
N ASN A 65 1.62 8.29 0.64
CA ASN A 65 0.23 8.00 1.03
C ASN A 65 0.00 6.49 1.13
N MET A 66 -1.19 6.11 1.62
CA MET A 66 -1.62 4.72 1.80
C MET A 66 -0.54 3.83 2.46
N ILE A 67 0.11 4.36 3.50
CA ILE A 67 1.12 3.64 4.27
C ILE A 67 0.39 2.88 5.38
N ILE A 68 0.26 1.57 5.19
CA ILE A 68 -0.49 0.71 6.12
C ILE A 68 0.34 -0.54 6.37
N VAL A 69 0.51 -0.90 7.63
CA VAL A 69 1.15 -2.15 8.06
C VAL A 69 0.15 -2.97 8.87
N GLN A 70 0.02 -4.24 8.51
CA GLN A 70 -0.78 -5.21 9.25
C GLN A 70 -0.42 -5.18 10.73
N ARG A 71 -1.42 -5.16 11.61
CA ARG A 71 -1.22 -4.95 13.05
C ARG A 71 -0.24 -5.93 13.70
N SER A 72 -0.26 -7.20 13.31
CA SER A 72 0.67 -8.22 13.81
C SER A 72 2.12 -8.02 13.36
N GLU A 73 2.34 -7.19 12.34
CA GLU A 73 3.65 -6.97 11.72
C GLU A 73 4.31 -5.64 12.10
N ARG A 74 3.71 -4.89 13.03
CA ARG A 74 4.23 -3.61 13.52
C ARG A 74 5.38 -3.79 14.49
N GLY A 75 6.21 -2.75 14.63
CA GLY A 75 7.36 -2.74 15.53
C GLY A 75 8.60 -3.48 15.00
N GLN A 76 8.62 -3.76 13.70
CA GLN A 76 9.72 -4.44 13.00
C GLN A 76 10.55 -3.49 12.10
N GLY A 77 10.31 -2.18 12.17
CA GLY A 77 10.92 -1.14 11.33
C GLY A 77 10.01 0.06 11.16
#